data_AF-A0A1Q3SF69-F1
#
_entry.id   AF-A0A1Q3SF69-F1
#
_cell.length_a   1.000
_cell.length_b   1.000
_cell.length_c   1.000
_cell.angle_alpha   90.00
_cell.angle_beta   90.00
_cell.angle_gamma   90.00
#
_symmetry.space_group_name_H-M   'P 1'
#
loop_
_entity.id
_entity.type
_entity.pdbx_description
1 polymer ?
#
loop_
_entity_poly.entity_id
_entity_poly.type
_entity_poly.pdbx_seq_one_letter_code
_entity_poly.pdbx_strand_id
1 'polypeptide(L)'
;MIKSPNINNELIDRSTLADQLHGTQDTVEYNNQSWKKVSSKVNWVNNPNSLWVSLGSAVERERLFFDANSATVTKLKQKSLISCAGKSIENTLNIINGLINELTLVEGKTIFAVETNLDNELDLFLSFVHEKRPGKFIDVHFETLVKNKLLVCRHKALLAASLLAHLVENKILPQGIVRQYRSELAYEHGIGGAHTWATYRDLTTGHLWICDPRNRFVYNMATKYDQAVKALGKTTLEVMVKRLDLEDKQVTQAEESNTNPKMELEAPTNETIYSKFGKKLNSNKNFFRLSEEVKFDEKSMIISLNDLISFHAFCDALNQQNIHFDIHYPSIHILDEKNPQFKQFNIDKFANDFFHFVFKNNDNNNANQKAEIEPPQIAKPQISTKSWELRGYEIQNSRGVKLCEFSLDQSVIMEQKDSNTKRSRP
;
A
#
# COMPACT_ATOMS: atom_id res chain seq x y z
N MET A 1 -18.65 -9.39 -36.19
CA MET A 1 -17.84 -9.71 -35.00
C MET A 1 -17.28 -8.42 -34.45
N ILE A 2 -17.86 -7.91 -33.36
CA ILE A 2 -17.36 -6.73 -32.66
C ILE A 2 -16.22 -7.24 -31.77
N LYS A 3 -14.99 -6.78 -32.03
CA LYS A 3 -13.84 -7.08 -31.17
C LYS A 3 -14.08 -6.43 -29.81
N SER A 4 -14.09 -7.23 -28.74
CA SER A 4 -14.13 -6.70 -27.37
C SER A 4 -13.02 -5.67 -27.17
N PRO A 5 -13.31 -4.54 -26.51
CA PRO A 5 -12.27 -3.58 -26.16
C PRO A 5 -11.26 -4.26 -25.23
N ASN A 6 -9.97 -3.97 -25.45
CA ASN A 6 -8.87 -4.37 -24.57
C ASN A 6 -9.24 -4.08 -23.11
N ILE A 7 -9.53 -5.12 -22.33
CA ILE A 7 -9.66 -5.04 -20.87
C ILE A 7 -8.24 -4.98 -20.29
N ASN A 8 -7.53 -3.88 -20.58
CA ASN A 8 -6.28 -3.49 -19.92
C ASN A 8 -6.50 -2.29 -18.99
N ASN A 9 -7.75 -1.95 -18.68
CA ASN A 9 -8.07 -0.88 -17.74
C ASN A 9 -7.90 -1.41 -16.31
N GLU A 10 -6.99 -0.80 -15.56
CA GLU A 10 -6.77 -1.02 -14.14
C GLU A 10 -8.11 -1.15 -13.40
N LEU A 11 -8.32 -2.27 -12.70
CA LEU A 11 -9.50 -2.43 -11.87
C LEU A 11 -9.48 -1.33 -10.80
N ILE A 12 -10.52 -0.49 -10.80
CA ILE A 12 -10.61 0.64 -9.89
C ILE A 12 -10.60 0.12 -8.46
N ASP A 13 -9.67 0.62 -7.66
CA ASP A 13 -9.67 0.36 -6.23
C ASP A 13 -10.96 0.91 -5.60
N ARG A 14 -11.80 0.00 -5.10
CA ARG A 14 -13.08 0.38 -4.52
C ARG A 14 -12.91 1.19 -3.22
N SER A 15 -11.74 1.15 -2.58
CA SER A 15 -11.41 2.06 -1.48
C SER A 15 -11.32 3.52 -1.97
N THR A 16 -10.73 3.78 -3.15
CA THR A 16 -10.67 5.13 -3.74
C THR A 16 -12.06 5.70 -4.01
N LEU A 17 -12.98 4.88 -4.53
CA LEU A 17 -14.37 5.33 -4.75
C LEU A 17 -15.10 5.64 -3.44
N ALA A 18 -14.82 4.90 -2.37
CA ALA A 18 -15.37 5.21 -1.06
C ALA A 18 -14.81 6.52 -0.51
N ASP A 19 -13.51 6.79 -0.68
CA ASP A 19 -12.89 8.03 -0.22
C ASP A 19 -13.40 9.28 -0.98
N GLN A 20 -13.74 9.14 -2.27
CA GLN A 20 -14.39 10.22 -3.02
C GLN A 20 -15.75 10.62 -2.42
N LEU A 21 -16.50 9.66 -1.88
CA LEU A 21 -17.83 9.90 -1.31
C LEU A 21 -17.79 10.33 0.16
N HIS A 22 -16.90 9.72 0.94
CA HIS A 22 -16.84 9.86 2.41
C HIS A 22 -15.69 10.75 2.90
N GLY A 23 -14.85 11.27 2.00
CA GLY A 23 -13.62 12.00 2.31
C GLY A 23 -12.41 11.08 2.47
N THR A 24 -11.20 11.64 2.56
CA THR A 24 -9.92 10.87 2.58
C THR A 24 -9.36 10.61 3.98
N GLN A 25 -9.99 11.10 5.04
CA GLN A 25 -9.52 10.88 6.42
C GLN A 25 -9.50 9.39 6.77
N ASP A 26 -8.49 8.90 7.48
CA ASP A 26 -8.38 7.47 7.83
C ASP A 26 -9.40 7.01 8.88
N THR A 27 -10.10 7.94 9.53
CA THR A 27 -11.09 7.67 10.58
C THR A 27 -12.43 8.35 10.29
N VAL A 28 -13.48 7.82 10.92
CA VAL A 28 -14.83 8.40 10.93
C VAL A 28 -15.29 8.49 12.38
N GLU A 29 -15.70 9.69 12.82
CA GLU A 29 -16.32 9.88 14.12
C GLU A 29 -17.79 9.46 14.08
N TYR A 30 -18.18 8.55 14.97
CA TYR A 30 -19.55 8.07 15.10
C TYR A 30 -19.86 7.68 16.55
N ASN A 31 -20.96 8.20 17.09
CA ASN A 31 -21.35 8.01 18.50
C ASN A 31 -20.23 8.31 19.52
N ASN A 32 -19.50 9.42 19.32
CA ASN A 32 -18.36 9.84 20.14
C ASN A 32 -17.20 8.83 20.20
N GLN A 33 -17.07 7.99 19.17
CA GLN A 33 -15.96 7.05 19.00
C GLN A 33 -15.32 7.25 17.62
N SER A 34 -14.00 7.09 17.57
CA SER A 34 -13.25 7.13 16.32
C SER A 34 -13.16 5.73 15.72
N TRP A 35 -13.67 5.57 14.51
CA TRP A 35 -13.67 4.30 13.78
C TRP A 35 -12.68 4.36 12.63
N LYS A 36 -11.74 3.42 12.58
CA LYS A 36 -10.74 3.35 11.51
C LYS A 36 -11.35 2.78 10.24
N LYS A 37 -11.11 3.43 9.11
CA LYS A 37 -11.54 2.93 7.81
C LYS A 37 -10.82 1.64 7.46
N VAL A 38 -11.58 0.71 6.90
CA VAL A 38 -11.01 -0.52 6.37
C VAL A 38 -10.45 -0.26 4.97
N SER A 39 -9.22 -0.73 4.74
CA SER A 39 -8.60 -0.77 3.42
C SER A 39 -7.74 -2.03 3.28
N SER A 40 -7.41 -2.41 2.04
CA SER A 40 -6.54 -3.57 1.80
C SER A 40 -5.10 -3.37 2.27
N LYS A 41 -4.71 -2.13 2.59
CA LYS A 41 -3.39 -1.78 3.14
C LYS A 41 -3.21 -2.21 4.59
N VAL A 42 -4.32 -2.46 5.29
CA VAL A 42 -4.31 -2.87 6.70
C VAL A 42 -3.91 -4.34 6.82
N ASN A 43 -2.76 -4.61 7.43
CA ASN A 43 -2.49 -5.91 8.04
C ASN A 43 -3.25 -6.01 9.37
N TRP A 44 -4.24 -6.89 9.44
CA TRP A 44 -5.09 -7.08 10.61
C TRP A 44 -4.38 -7.70 11.80
N VAL A 45 -3.28 -8.46 11.58
CA VAL A 45 -2.54 -9.15 12.65
C VAL A 45 -1.82 -8.16 13.56
N ASN A 46 -1.20 -7.12 12.98
CA ASN A 46 -0.37 -6.16 13.72
C ASN A 46 -1.09 -4.82 13.92
N ASN A 47 -2.42 -4.77 13.73
CA ASN A 47 -3.19 -3.54 13.95
C ASN A 47 -3.78 -3.50 15.36
N PRO A 48 -3.47 -2.48 16.18
CA PRO A 48 -4.05 -2.37 17.52
C PRO A 48 -5.52 -1.96 17.52
N ASN A 49 -6.08 -1.57 16.37
CA ASN A 49 -7.42 -1.04 16.28
C ASN A 49 -8.50 -2.13 16.32
N SER A 50 -9.54 -1.92 17.13
CA SER A 50 -10.71 -2.82 17.22
C SER A 50 -11.98 -2.28 16.57
N LEU A 51 -12.08 -0.96 16.38
CA LEU A 51 -13.27 -0.28 15.85
C LEU A 51 -13.07 0.05 14.37
N TRP A 52 -13.72 -0.70 13.50
CA TRP A 52 -13.56 -0.61 12.05
C TRP A 52 -14.81 -0.07 11.37
N VAL A 53 -14.65 0.77 10.36
CA VAL A 53 -15.74 1.19 9.47
C VAL A 53 -15.43 0.80 8.04
N SER A 54 -16.31 0.00 7.43
CA SER A 54 -16.26 -0.32 6.00
C SER A 54 -17.22 0.60 5.26
N LEU A 55 -16.68 1.34 4.29
CA LEU A 55 -17.42 2.38 3.59
C LEU A 55 -17.90 1.89 2.22
N GLY A 56 -19.21 2.02 1.98
CA GLY A 56 -19.82 1.85 0.67
C GLY A 56 -19.34 2.89 -0.33
N SER A 57 -19.27 2.51 -1.61
CA SER A 57 -18.88 3.41 -2.71
C SER A 57 -20.08 4.08 -3.39
N ALA A 58 -21.24 4.08 -2.73
CA ALA A 58 -22.50 4.65 -3.21
C ALA A 58 -23.37 5.05 -2.00
N VAL A 59 -24.34 5.95 -2.20
CA VAL A 59 -25.15 6.51 -1.10
C VAL A 59 -26.19 5.52 -0.55
N GLU A 60 -26.58 4.56 -1.38
CA GLU A 60 -27.49 3.46 -1.06
C GLU A 60 -26.79 2.34 -0.28
N ARG A 61 -25.45 2.42 -0.15
CA ARG A 61 -24.65 1.46 0.60
C ARG A 61 -24.42 1.95 2.01
N GLU A 62 -24.37 1.02 2.95
CA GLU A 62 -24.14 1.33 4.34
C GLU A 62 -22.68 1.74 4.64
N ARG A 63 -22.52 2.57 5.67
CA ARG A 63 -21.30 2.62 6.47
C ARG A 63 -21.44 1.54 7.53
N LEU A 64 -20.66 0.47 7.37
CA LEU A 64 -20.72 -0.68 8.26
C LEU A 64 -19.74 -0.50 9.41
N PHE A 65 -20.26 -0.39 10.63
CA PHE A 65 -19.49 -0.30 11.86
C PHE A 65 -19.26 -1.71 12.45
N PHE A 66 -18.01 -2.16 12.45
CA PHE A 66 -17.56 -3.47 12.89
C PHE A 66 -16.65 -3.34 14.12
N ASP A 67 -17.14 -3.76 15.28
CA ASP A 67 -16.35 -3.84 16.51
C ASP A 67 -15.79 -5.26 16.66
N ALA A 68 -14.47 -5.39 16.52
CA ALA A 68 -13.74 -6.64 16.64
C ALA A 68 -13.78 -7.24 18.06
N ASN A 69 -14.24 -6.48 19.05
CA ASN A 69 -14.39 -6.88 20.45
C ASN A 69 -15.86 -7.04 20.88
N SER A 70 -16.81 -6.89 19.95
CA SER A 70 -18.22 -7.20 20.19
C SER A 70 -18.41 -8.63 20.69
N ALA A 71 -19.49 -8.88 21.44
CA ALA A 71 -19.76 -10.18 22.04
C ALA A 71 -19.85 -11.31 21.00
N THR A 72 -20.50 -11.07 19.86
CA THR A 72 -20.61 -12.04 18.77
C THR A 72 -19.25 -12.36 18.17
N VAL A 73 -18.45 -11.33 17.83
CA VAL A 73 -17.11 -11.53 17.24
C VAL A 73 -16.19 -12.25 18.23
N THR A 74 -16.21 -11.86 19.50
CA THR A 74 -15.42 -12.52 20.55
C THR A 74 -15.81 -13.99 20.71
N LYS A 75 -17.10 -14.32 20.70
CA LYS A 75 -17.57 -15.72 20.75
C LYS A 75 -17.08 -16.53 19.55
N LEU A 76 -17.09 -15.94 18.35
CA LEU A 76 -16.59 -16.59 17.13
C LEU A 76 -15.07 -16.76 17.16
N LYS A 77 -14.32 -15.77 17.63
CA LYS A 77 -12.86 -15.85 17.87
C LYS A 77 -12.54 -17.05 18.77
N GLN A 78 -13.22 -17.18 19.91
CA GLN A 78 -13.03 -18.31 20.82
C GLN A 78 -13.40 -19.67 20.18
N LYS A 79 -14.55 -19.73 19.48
CA LYS A 79 -14.96 -20.95 18.75
C LYS A 79 -13.94 -21.34 17.68
N SER A 80 -13.34 -20.37 17.00
CA SER A 80 -12.34 -20.60 15.96
C SER A 80 -11.04 -21.19 16.51
N LEU A 81 -10.56 -20.74 17.68
CA LEU A 81 -9.37 -21.29 18.33
C LEU A 81 -9.52 -22.80 18.59
N ILE A 82 -10.65 -23.19 19.17
CA ILE A 82 -10.94 -24.59 19.51
C ILE A 82 -11.08 -25.43 18.24
N SER A 83 -11.81 -24.92 17.24
CA SER A 83 -12.13 -25.69 16.03
C SER A 83 -10.93 -25.88 15.11
N CYS A 84 -10.01 -24.91 15.08
CA CYS A 84 -8.87 -24.89 14.16
C CYS A 84 -7.57 -25.45 14.74
N ALA A 85 -7.52 -25.75 16.05
CA ALA A 85 -6.34 -26.29 16.69
C ALA A 85 -5.86 -27.59 16.01
N GLY A 86 -4.56 -27.63 15.66
CA GLY A 86 -3.92 -28.78 15.02
C GLY A 86 -4.39 -29.06 13.59
N LYS A 87 -5.08 -28.12 12.93
CA LYS A 87 -5.53 -28.26 11.54
C LYS A 87 -4.51 -27.65 10.57
N SER A 88 -4.52 -28.15 9.33
CA SER A 88 -3.77 -27.52 8.23
C SER A 88 -4.36 -26.14 7.89
N ILE A 89 -3.57 -25.27 7.26
CA ILE A 89 -4.02 -23.93 6.83
C ILE A 89 -5.33 -24.03 6.03
N GLU A 90 -5.38 -24.92 5.03
CA GLU A 90 -6.58 -25.10 4.20
C GLU A 90 -7.81 -25.49 5.04
N ASN A 91 -7.67 -26.45 5.97
CA ASN A 91 -8.77 -26.88 6.83
C ASN A 91 -9.20 -25.76 7.78
N THR A 92 -8.25 -25.02 8.34
CA THR A 92 -8.52 -23.84 9.18
C THR A 92 -9.36 -22.80 8.42
N LEU A 93 -8.96 -22.42 7.20
CA LEU A 93 -9.71 -21.46 6.39
C LEU A 93 -11.10 -21.99 6.00
N ASN A 94 -11.24 -23.29 5.72
CA ASN A 94 -12.55 -23.91 5.46
C ASN A 94 -13.46 -23.88 6.70
N ILE A 95 -12.91 -24.11 7.89
CA ILE A 95 -13.64 -23.98 9.16
C ILE A 95 -14.10 -22.54 9.37
N ILE A 96 -13.23 -21.55 9.12
CA ILE A 96 -13.61 -20.13 9.20
C ILE A 96 -14.76 -19.80 8.25
N ASN A 97 -14.71 -20.24 6.99
CA ASN A 97 -15.82 -20.09 6.04
C ASN A 97 -17.12 -20.69 6.60
N GLY A 98 -17.05 -21.89 7.19
CA GLY A 98 -18.19 -22.56 7.81
C GLY A 98 -18.79 -21.76 8.97
N LEU A 99 -17.96 -21.35 9.93
CA LEU A 99 -18.38 -20.57 11.11
C LEU A 99 -19.06 -19.25 10.73
N ILE A 100 -18.57 -18.58 9.70
CA ILE A 100 -19.16 -17.33 9.21
C ILE A 100 -20.49 -17.59 8.51
N ASN A 101 -20.56 -18.65 7.69
CA ASN A 101 -21.79 -19.00 6.97
C ASN A 101 -22.91 -19.51 7.89
N GLU A 102 -22.58 -20.06 9.07
CA GLU A 102 -23.56 -20.38 10.11
C GLU A 102 -24.41 -19.17 10.53
N LEU A 103 -23.84 -17.96 10.45
CA LEU A 103 -24.53 -16.71 10.86
C LEU A 103 -25.65 -16.30 9.91
N THR A 104 -25.70 -16.84 8.69
CA THR A 104 -26.74 -16.54 7.70
C THR A 104 -27.69 -17.71 7.47
N LEU A 105 -27.50 -18.86 8.14
CA LEU A 105 -28.37 -20.03 7.94
C LEU A 105 -29.81 -19.75 8.35
N VAL A 106 -30.76 -20.10 7.48
CA VAL A 106 -32.19 -20.00 7.72
C VAL A 106 -32.79 -21.40 7.72
N GLU A 107 -33.54 -21.74 8.76
CA GLU A 107 -34.19 -23.04 8.90
C GLU A 107 -35.09 -23.31 7.67
N GLY A 108 -35.01 -24.53 7.14
CA GLY A 108 -35.75 -24.94 5.95
C GLY A 108 -35.24 -24.40 4.62
N LYS A 109 -34.22 -23.52 4.58
CA LYS A 109 -33.60 -23.04 3.33
C LYS A 109 -32.23 -23.72 3.10
N THR A 110 -31.94 -24.05 1.85
CA THR A 110 -30.58 -24.49 1.48
C THR A 110 -29.60 -23.33 1.51
N ILE A 111 -28.31 -23.60 1.73
CA ILE A 111 -27.26 -22.57 1.71
C ILE A 111 -27.30 -21.79 0.38
N PHE A 112 -27.45 -22.48 -0.75
CA PHE A 112 -27.53 -21.83 -2.06
C PHE A 112 -28.73 -20.88 -2.18
N ALA A 113 -29.90 -21.28 -1.66
CA ALA A 113 -31.10 -20.45 -1.67
C ALA A 113 -30.97 -19.22 -0.75
N VAL A 114 -30.31 -19.38 0.40
CA VAL A 114 -29.96 -18.24 1.27
C VAL A 114 -29.03 -17.30 0.53
N GLU A 115 -27.89 -17.79 0.03
CA GLU A 115 -26.89 -16.93 -0.60
C GLU A 115 -27.47 -16.15 -1.79
N THR A 116 -28.28 -16.78 -2.65
CA THR A 116 -28.86 -16.13 -3.83
C THR A 116 -29.80 -14.96 -3.49
N ASN A 117 -30.44 -14.97 -2.32
CA ASN A 117 -31.40 -13.93 -1.92
C ASN A 117 -30.82 -12.85 -1.00
N LEU A 118 -29.65 -13.08 -0.41
CA LEU A 118 -29.08 -12.20 0.62
C LEU A 118 -28.89 -10.75 0.17
N ASP A 119 -28.46 -10.52 -1.08
CA ASP A 119 -28.25 -9.16 -1.59
C ASP A 119 -29.58 -8.38 -1.67
N ASN A 120 -30.64 -9.02 -2.17
CA ASN A 120 -31.97 -8.42 -2.24
C ASN A 120 -32.57 -8.17 -0.84
N GLU A 121 -32.46 -9.15 0.07
CA GLU A 121 -32.95 -9.00 1.45
C GLU A 121 -32.21 -7.87 2.20
N LEU A 122 -30.90 -7.72 1.95
CA LEU A 122 -30.11 -6.63 2.49
C LEU A 122 -30.52 -5.28 1.91
N ASP A 123 -30.70 -5.16 0.59
CA ASP A 123 -31.08 -3.89 -0.03
C ASP A 123 -32.46 -3.42 0.46
N LEU A 124 -33.41 -4.33 0.67
CA LEU A 124 -34.70 -4.04 1.31
C LEU A 124 -34.53 -3.54 2.75
N PHE A 125 -33.68 -4.20 3.53
CA PHE A 125 -33.38 -3.79 4.90
C PHE A 125 -32.75 -2.40 4.95
N LEU A 126 -31.77 -2.11 4.09
CA LEU A 126 -31.09 -0.82 4.04
C LEU A 126 -32.04 0.31 3.64
N SER A 127 -32.94 0.05 2.67
CA SER A 127 -34.00 0.99 2.28
C SER A 127 -34.90 1.33 3.47
N PHE A 128 -35.34 0.31 4.22
CA PHE A 128 -36.13 0.50 5.44
C PHE A 128 -35.37 1.31 6.51
N VAL A 129 -34.09 1.03 6.74
CA VAL A 129 -33.26 1.81 7.69
C VAL A 129 -33.18 3.27 7.27
N HIS A 130 -32.94 3.53 5.98
CA HIS A 130 -32.87 4.87 5.43
C HIS A 130 -34.18 5.64 5.58
N GLU A 131 -35.32 5.01 5.32
CA GLU A 131 -36.65 5.60 5.52
C GLU A 131 -36.92 5.95 6.99
N LYS A 132 -36.49 5.10 7.93
CA LYS A 132 -36.71 5.31 9.37
C LYS A 132 -35.75 6.31 9.99
N ARG A 133 -34.55 6.45 9.44
CA ARG A 133 -33.49 7.35 9.92
C ARG A 133 -32.89 8.07 8.73
N PRO A 134 -33.62 9.04 8.15
CA PRO A 134 -33.14 9.77 6.99
C PRO A 134 -31.87 10.53 7.39
N GLY A 135 -30.80 10.27 6.65
CA GLY A 135 -29.49 10.85 6.85
C GLY A 135 -28.71 10.82 5.55
N LYS A 136 -27.59 11.55 5.49
CA LYS A 136 -26.72 11.56 4.31
C LYS A 136 -26.18 10.16 3.97
N PHE A 137 -25.98 9.33 4.99
CA PHE A 137 -25.44 7.98 4.86
C PHE A 137 -26.28 7.00 5.68
N ILE A 138 -26.30 5.73 5.28
CA ILE A 138 -26.98 4.65 6.00
C ILE A 138 -26.00 4.02 6.99
N ASP A 139 -26.19 4.27 8.29
CA ASP A 139 -25.29 3.77 9.34
C ASP A 139 -25.82 2.47 9.93
N VAL A 140 -25.00 1.41 9.86
CA VAL A 140 -25.40 0.08 10.35
C VAL A 140 -24.27 -0.57 11.15
N HIS A 141 -24.60 -1.08 12.34
CA HIS A 141 -23.67 -1.92 13.10
C HIS A 141 -23.71 -3.38 12.62
N PHE A 142 -22.55 -4.02 12.58
CA PHE A 142 -22.40 -5.43 12.19
C PHE A 142 -23.35 -6.37 12.96
N GLU A 143 -23.51 -6.17 14.27
CA GLU A 143 -24.42 -6.95 15.12
C GLU A 143 -25.88 -6.91 14.63
N THR A 144 -26.30 -5.78 14.06
CA THR A 144 -27.65 -5.66 13.50
C THR A 144 -27.82 -6.58 12.30
N LEU A 145 -26.81 -6.68 11.44
CA LEU A 145 -26.85 -7.57 10.28
C LEU A 145 -26.76 -9.04 10.68
N VAL A 146 -25.95 -9.39 11.70
CA VAL A 146 -25.92 -10.75 12.26
C VAL A 146 -27.30 -11.15 12.78
N LYS A 147 -27.94 -10.29 13.59
CA LYS A 147 -29.27 -10.56 14.16
C LYS A 147 -30.32 -10.81 13.08
N ASN A 148 -30.24 -10.09 11.96
CA ASN A 148 -31.15 -10.23 10.84
C ASN A 148 -30.70 -11.29 9.82
N LYS A 149 -29.55 -11.94 10.02
CA LYS A 149 -28.95 -12.92 9.10
C LYS A 149 -28.61 -12.36 7.71
N LEU A 150 -28.27 -11.06 7.62
CA LEU A 150 -28.05 -10.30 6.38
C LEU A 150 -26.57 -10.00 6.10
N LEU A 151 -25.71 -11.03 6.19
CA LEU A 151 -24.28 -10.86 5.91
C LEU A 151 -23.99 -11.22 4.45
N VAL A 152 -23.50 -10.27 3.64
CA VAL A 152 -23.02 -10.51 2.27
C VAL A 152 -21.49 -10.45 2.22
N CYS A 153 -20.89 -10.58 1.03
CA CYS A 153 -19.43 -10.68 0.85
C CYS A 153 -18.63 -9.63 1.64
N ARG A 154 -19.00 -8.35 1.56
CA ARG A 154 -18.32 -7.25 2.26
C ARG A 154 -18.39 -7.34 3.79
N HIS A 155 -19.44 -7.94 4.34
CA HIS A 155 -19.57 -8.17 5.79
C HIS A 155 -18.79 -9.42 6.22
N LYS A 156 -18.95 -10.51 5.47
CA LYS A 156 -18.31 -11.79 5.75
C LYS A 156 -16.78 -11.69 5.67
N ALA A 157 -16.25 -10.94 4.71
CA ALA A 157 -14.81 -10.75 4.55
C ALA A 157 -14.15 -10.00 5.72
N LEU A 158 -14.83 -9.01 6.32
CA LEU A 158 -14.34 -8.31 7.51
C LEU A 158 -14.21 -9.26 8.70
N LEU A 159 -15.26 -10.05 8.93
CA LEU A 159 -15.27 -11.06 9.98
C LEU A 159 -14.18 -12.12 9.71
N ALA A 160 -14.03 -12.58 8.46
CA ALA A 160 -12.98 -13.53 8.09
C ALA A 160 -11.58 -12.98 8.38
N ALA A 161 -11.29 -11.73 7.98
CA ALA A 161 -10.01 -11.09 8.28
C ALA A 161 -9.77 -10.99 9.80
N SER A 162 -10.79 -10.61 10.58
CA SER A 162 -10.68 -10.53 12.04
C SER A 162 -10.43 -11.88 12.70
N LEU A 163 -11.10 -12.95 12.25
CA LEU A 163 -10.90 -14.29 12.79
C LEU A 163 -9.52 -14.85 12.40
N LEU A 164 -9.12 -14.70 11.14
CA LEU A 164 -7.80 -15.16 10.68
C LEU A 164 -6.66 -14.45 11.42
N ALA A 165 -6.76 -13.13 11.61
CA ALA A 165 -5.77 -12.38 12.38
C ALA A 165 -5.65 -12.91 13.81
N HIS A 166 -6.79 -13.14 14.47
CA HIS A 166 -6.82 -13.72 15.80
C HIS A 166 -6.18 -15.11 15.87
N LEU A 167 -6.35 -15.96 14.85
CA LEU A 167 -5.71 -17.27 14.78
C LEU A 167 -4.18 -17.17 14.60
N VAL A 168 -3.68 -16.16 13.88
CA VAL A 168 -2.24 -15.89 13.75
C VAL A 168 -1.67 -15.40 15.08
N GLU A 169 -2.32 -14.44 15.74
CA GLU A 169 -1.93 -13.92 17.07
C GLU A 169 -1.80 -15.04 18.11
N ASN A 170 -2.71 -16.02 18.06
CA ASN A 170 -2.73 -17.17 18.97
C ASN A 170 -1.92 -18.37 18.48
N LYS A 171 -1.12 -18.22 17.42
CA LYS A 171 -0.23 -19.25 16.87
C LYS A 171 -0.96 -20.54 16.45
N ILE A 172 -2.25 -20.44 16.11
CA ILE A 172 -3.02 -21.54 15.51
C ILE A 172 -2.73 -21.60 14.01
N LEU A 173 -2.65 -20.45 13.36
CA LEU A 173 -2.05 -20.31 12.04
C LEU A 173 -0.57 -19.93 12.18
N PRO A 174 0.30 -20.34 11.23
CA PRO A 174 1.66 -19.82 11.15
C PRO A 174 1.67 -18.29 11.05
N GLN A 175 2.81 -17.69 11.41
CA GLN A 175 3.01 -16.25 11.26
C GLN A 175 2.68 -15.83 9.82
N GLY A 176 1.88 -14.78 9.69
CA GLY A 176 1.38 -14.37 8.40
C GLY A 176 0.80 -12.97 8.40
N ILE A 177 0.47 -12.50 7.20
CA ILE A 177 -0.20 -11.21 6.97
C ILE A 177 -1.64 -11.49 6.61
N VAL A 178 -2.59 -10.82 7.28
CA VAL A 178 -4.02 -10.98 7.04
C VAL A 178 -4.61 -9.65 6.57
N ARG A 179 -5.35 -9.68 5.46
CA ARG A 179 -5.96 -8.49 4.85
C ARG A 179 -7.40 -8.78 4.44
N GLN A 180 -8.21 -7.74 4.36
CA GLN A 180 -9.48 -7.75 3.65
C GLN A 180 -9.24 -7.13 2.26
N TYR A 181 -9.61 -7.84 1.21
CA TYR A 181 -9.41 -7.39 -0.16
C TYR A 181 -10.75 -7.18 -0.85
N ARG A 182 -10.86 -6.08 -1.60
CA ARG A 182 -12.07 -5.67 -2.33
C ARG A 182 -11.69 -5.28 -3.75
N SER A 183 -12.39 -5.83 -4.73
CA SER A 183 -12.18 -5.48 -6.14
C SER A 183 -13.43 -5.78 -6.97
N GLU A 184 -13.45 -5.30 -8.20
CA GLU A 184 -14.37 -5.81 -9.22
C GLU A 184 -13.86 -7.16 -9.76
N LEU A 185 -14.80 -8.07 -10.01
CA LEU A 185 -14.52 -9.33 -10.68
C LEU A 185 -14.49 -9.09 -12.20
N ALA A 186 -13.38 -9.42 -12.84
CA ALA A 186 -13.19 -9.27 -14.28
C ALA A 186 -12.95 -10.64 -14.91
N TYR A 187 -13.95 -11.07 -15.68
CA TYR A 187 -13.94 -12.32 -16.44
C TYR A 187 -13.64 -12.04 -17.92
N GLU A 188 -13.30 -13.09 -18.67
CA GLU A 188 -12.96 -12.98 -20.10
C GLU A 188 -14.07 -12.33 -20.96
N HIS A 189 -15.32 -12.39 -20.50
CA HIS A 189 -16.50 -11.89 -21.22
C HIS A 189 -17.17 -10.68 -20.55
N GLY A 190 -16.60 -10.11 -19.48
CA GLY A 190 -17.16 -8.93 -18.85
C GLY A 190 -16.85 -8.77 -17.35
N ILE A 191 -17.48 -7.77 -16.74
CA ILE A 191 -17.31 -7.42 -15.33
C ILE A 191 -18.46 -8.05 -14.52
N GLY A 192 -18.11 -8.85 -13.50
CA GLY A 192 -19.02 -9.59 -12.63
C GLY A 192 -19.55 -8.85 -11.41
N GLY A 193 -19.18 -7.58 -11.25
CA GLY A 193 -19.53 -6.75 -10.10
C GLY A 193 -18.47 -6.73 -8.99
N ALA A 194 -18.73 -5.97 -7.93
CA ALA A 194 -17.81 -5.83 -6.82
C ALA A 194 -17.91 -7.02 -5.86
N HIS A 195 -16.76 -7.50 -5.39
CA HIS A 195 -16.68 -8.60 -4.44
C HIS A 195 -15.61 -8.32 -3.38
N THR A 196 -15.70 -9.02 -2.25
CA THR A 196 -14.79 -8.84 -1.11
C THR A 196 -14.54 -10.17 -0.43
N TRP A 197 -13.28 -10.44 -0.10
CA TRP A 197 -12.82 -11.65 0.59
C TRP A 197 -11.66 -11.31 1.54
N ALA A 198 -11.27 -12.27 2.39
CA ALA A 198 -10.07 -12.15 3.20
C ALA A 198 -8.90 -12.89 2.53
N THR A 199 -7.69 -12.38 2.73
CA THR A 199 -6.46 -13.02 2.28
C THR A 199 -5.52 -13.27 3.45
N TYR A 200 -4.81 -14.38 3.43
CA TYR A 200 -3.78 -14.74 4.39
C TYR A 200 -2.51 -15.12 3.63
N ARG A 201 -1.42 -14.40 3.87
CA ARG A 201 -0.09 -14.79 3.38
C ARG A 201 0.68 -15.44 4.51
N ASP A 202 1.02 -16.71 4.32
CA ASP A 202 1.93 -17.42 5.22
C ASP A 202 3.36 -16.92 4.97
N LEU A 203 4.00 -16.32 5.97
CA LEU A 203 5.35 -15.77 5.82
C LEU A 203 6.43 -16.86 5.80
N THR A 204 6.10 -18.08 6.24
CA THR A 204 7.07 -19.20 6.22
C THR A 204 7.21 -19.80 4.83
N THR A 205 6.10 -19.94 4.10
CA THR A 205 6.09 -20.51 2.74
C THR A 205 5.97 -19.46 1.63
N GLY A 206 5.59 -18.23 1.97
CA GLY A 206 5.24 -17.18 1.01
C GLY A 206 3.90 -17.39 0.31
N HIS A 207 3.20 -18.50 0.58
CA HIS A 207 1.94 -18.83 -0.09
C HIS A 207 0.82 -17.86 0.29
N LEU A 208 0.14 -17.35 -0.73
CA LEU A 208 -1.05 -16.53 -0.58
C LEU A 208 -2.30 -17.41 -0.62
N TRP A 209 -3.12 -17.29 0.42
CA TRP A 209 -4.38 -17.98 0.58
C TRP A 209 -5.55 -17.01 0.50
N ILE A 210 -6.62 -17.42 -0.19
CA ILE A 210 -7.90 -16.72 -0.25
C ILE A 210 -8.89 -17.46 0.66
N CYS A 211 -9.53 -16.71 1.56
CA CYS A 211 -10.62 -17.16 2.41
C CYS A 211 -11.88 -16.39 2.03
N ASP A 212 -12.78 -17.06 1.30
CA ASP A 212 -13.99 -16.44 0.77
C ASP A 212 -15.25 -17.18 1.25
N PRO A 213 -15.89 -16.71 2.33
CA PRO A 213 -17.08 -17.35 2.87
C PRO A 213 -18.26 -17.33 1.89
N ARG A 214 -18.39 -16.30 1.05
CA ARG A 214 -19.49 -16.14 0.10
C ARG A 214 -19.39 -17.15 -1.03
N ASN A 215 -18.19 -17.30 -1.62
CA ASN A 215 -17.96 -18.34 -2.61
C ASN A 215 -17.80 -19.73 -1.98
N ARG A 216 -17.55 -19.81 -0.67
CA ARG A 216 -17.39 -21.03 0.15
C ARG A 216 -16.14 -21.83 -0.19
N PHE A 217 -15.16 -21.20 -0.82
CA PHE A 217 -13.94 -21.86 -1.26
C PHE A 217 -12.70 -21.25 -0.60
N VAL A 218 -11.67 -22.08 -0.53
CA VAL A 218 -10.33 -21.72 -0.10
C VAL A 218 -9.38 -22.01 -1.25
N TYR A 219 -8.64 -20.99 -1.67
CA TYR A 219 -7.67 -21.11 -2.75
C TYR A 219 -6.27 -20.82 -2.22
N ASN A 220 -5.35 -21.77 -2.42
CA ASN A 220 -3.93 -21.47 -2.37
C ASN A 220 -3.52 -21.00 -3.77
N MET A 221 -3.01 -19.78 -3.88
CA MET A 221 -2.64 -19.19 -5.16
C MET A 221 -1.47 -19.91 -5.84
N ALA A 222 -0.66 -20.67 -5.10
CA ALA A 222 0.42 -21.48 -5.67
C ALA A 222 -0.06 -22.80 -6.30
N THR A 223 -1.16 -23.39 -5.80
CA THR A 223 -1.59 -24.75 -6.21
C THR A 223 -3.00 -24.84 -6.79
N LYS A 224 -3.86 -23.84 -6.55
CA LYS A 224 -5.26 -23.79 -6.99
C LYS A 224 -5.57 -22.55 -7.84
N TYR A 225 -4.56 -21.98 -8.50
CA TYR A 225 -4.72 -20.76 -9.31
C TYR A 225 -5.82 -20.88 -10.36
N ASP A 226 -5.83 -21.97 -11.16
CA ASP A 226 -6.84 -22.15 -12.22
C ASP A 226 -8.28 -22.26 -11.68
N GLN A 227 -8.45 -22.81 -10.48
CA GLN A 227 -9.76 -22.87 -9.82
C GLN A 227 -10.19 -21.48 -9.36
N ALA A 228 -9.25 -20.71 -8.78
CA ALA A 228 -9.49 -19.33 -8.40
C ALA A 228 -9.85 -18.47 -9.62
N VAL A 229 -9.17 -18.65 -10.76
CA VAL A 229 -9.44 -17.92 -12.02
C VAL A 229 -10.89 -18.11 -12.47
N LYS A 230 -11.40 -19.35 -12.42
CA LYS A 230 -12.80 -19.63 -12.78
C LYS A 230 -13.79 -18.91 -11.87
N ALA A 231 -13.47 -18.73 -10.59
CA ALA A 231 -14.36 -18.11 -9.62
C ALA A 231 -14.26 -16.58 -9.61
N LEU A 232 -13.05 -16.02 -9.67
CA LEU A 232 -12.77 -14.62 -9.38
C LEU A 232 -12.27 -13.83 -10.60
N GLY A 233 -11.91 -14.51 -11.69
CA GLY A 233 -11.39 -13.89 -12.90
C GLY A 233 -9.87 -13.70 -12.85
N LYS A 234 -9.20 -13.97 -13.99
CA LYS A 234 -7.73 -13.93 -14.11
C LYS A 234 -7.17 -12.53 -13.79
N THR A 235 -7.69 -11.51 -14.47
CA THR A 235 -7.25 -10.12 -14.30
C THR A 235 -7.39 -9.65 -12.86
N THR A 236 -8.52 -9.98 -12.21
CA THR A 236 -8.74 -9.65 -10.79
C THR A 236 -7.69 -10.27 -9.88
N LEU A 237 -7.33 -11.53 -10.10
CA LEU A 237 -6.33 -12.23 -9.30
C LEU A 237 -4.92 -11.70 -9.54
N GLU A 238 -4.54 -11.42 -10.80
CA GLU A 238 -3.23 -10.85 -11.14
C GLU A 238 -3.04 -9.47 -10.48
N VAL A 239 -4.05 -8.61 -10.56
CA VAL A 239 -4.05 -7.29 -9.91
C VAL A 239 -4.00 -7.43 -8.39
N MET A 240 -4.76 -8.37 -7.81
CA MET A 240 -4.73 -8.65 -6.37
C MET A 240 -3.33 -9.05 -5.92
N VAL A 241 -2.72 -10.06 -6.54
CA VAL A 241 -1.39 -10.56 -6.15
C VAL A 241 -0.37 -9.44 -6.24
N LYS A 242 -0.31 -8.72 -7.38
CA LYS A 242 0.61 -7.59 -7.58
C LYS A 242 0.45 -6.53 -6.49
N ARG A 243 -0.79 -6.16 -6.17
CA ARG A 243 -1.07 -5.15 -5.14
C ARG A 243 -0.64 -5.65 -3.76
N LEU A 244 -1.03 -6.85 -3.38
CA LEU A 244 -0.70 -7.39 -2.06
C LEU A 244 0.81 -7.57 -1.89
N ASP A 245 1.54 -7.99 -2.92
CA ASP A 245 3.01 -8.09 -2.87
C ASP A 245 3.67 -6.72 -2.62
N LEU A 246 3.12 -5.63 -3.15
CA LEU A 246 3.61 -4.28 -2.88
C LEU A 246 3.33 -3.85 -1.44
N GLU A 247 2.11 -4.08 -0.96
CA GLU A 247 1.72 -3.73 0.42
C GLU A 247 2.49 -4.56 1.47
N ASP A 248 2.79 -5.82 1.17
CA ASP A 248 3.54 -6.70 2.07
C ASP A 248 5.01 -6.26 2.17
N LYS A 249 5.63 -5.84 1.05
CA LYS A 249 6.99 -5.25 1.08
C LYS A 249 7.08 -4.03 1.99
N GLN A 250 6.07 -3.15 1.95
CA GLN A 250 6.04 -1.96 2.80
C GLN A 250 5.93 -2.32 4.29
N VAL A 251 5.14 -3.35 4.63
CA VAL A 251 5.02 -3.84 6.01
C VAL A 251 6.35 -4.42 6.50
N THR A 252 7.01 -5.27 5.70
CA THR A 252 8.30 -5.87 6.08
C THR A 252 9.38 -4.81 6.28
N GLN A 253 9.46 -3.81 5.40
CA GLN A 253 10.41 -2.70 5.54
C GLN A 253 10.15 -1.86 6.82
N ALA A 254 8.88 -1.63 7.15
CA ALA A 254 8.51 -0.90 8.37
C ALA A 254 8.85 -1.69 9.65
N GLU A 255 8.74 -3.02 9.65
CA GLU A 255 9.08 -3.88 10.79
C GLU A 255 10.59 -4.01 10.99
N GLU A 256 11.37 -4.10 9.91
CA GLU A 256 12.84 -4.08 9.95
C GLU A 256 13.38 -2.75 10.49
N SER A 257 12.73 -1.62 10.15
CA SER A 257 13.12 -0.31 10.67
C SER A 257 12.84 -0.11 12.17
N ASN A 258 11.93 -0.91 12.75
CA ASN A 258 11.54 -0.83 14.16
C ASN A 258 12.25 -1.84 15.08
N THR A 259 13.02 -2.78 14.52
CA THR A 259 13.60 -3.90 15.28
C THR A 259 15.08 -3.77 15.63
N ASN A 260 15.76 -2.63 15.40
CA ASN A 260 17.18 -2.47 15.79
C ASN A 260 17.42 -2.72 17.30
N PRO A 261 17.99 -3.88 17.70
CA PRO A 261 18.57 -4.04 19.01
C PRO A 261 19.99 -3.46 18.95
N LYS A 262 20.50 -2.95 20.07
CA LYS A 262 21.94 -2.64 20.21
C LYS A 262 22.77 -3.87 19.80
N MET A 263 23.35 -3.86 18.60
CA MET A 263 24.43 -4.77 18.23
C MET A 263 25.73 -4.01 18.46
N GLU A 264 26.49 -4.43 19.47
CA GLU A 264 27.91 -4.11 19.58
C GLU A 264 28.61 -4.65 18.33
N LEU A 265 29.14 -3.74 17.50
CA LEU A 265 30.02 -4.12 16.39
C LEU A 265 31.41 -4.43 16.95
N GLU A 266 31.78 -5.71 16.97
CA GLU A 266 33.18 -6.09 16.77
C GLU A 266 33.51 -5.87 15.28
N ALA A 267 34.55 -5.08 15.02
CA ALA A 267 34.97 -4.69 13.68
C ALA A 267 35.54 -5.89 12.90
N PRO A 268 35.05 -6.20 11.68
CA PRO A 268 35.76 -7.07 10.77
C PRO A 268 36.77 -6.26 9.95
N THR A 269 38.00 -6.75 9.94
CA THR A 269 39.11 -6.25 9.15
C THR A 269 38.86 -6.39 7.65
N ASN A 270 39.36 -5.40 6.90
CA ASN A 270 39.33 -5.33 5.45
C ASN A 270 40.00 -6.55 4.77
N GLU A 271 39.63 -6.78 3.52
CA GLU A 271 40.04 -7.84 2.58
C GLU A 271 39.15 -9.09 2.69
N THR A 272 38.17 -9.29 1.81
CA THR A 272 38.38 -9.68 0.41
C THR A 272 37.00 -9.77 -0.27
N ILE A 273 36.92 -9.41 -1.55
CA ILE A 273 36.02 -9.89 -2.62
C ILE A 273 35.61 -8.69 -3.50
N TYR A 274 36.53 -8.28 -4.37
CA TYR A 274 36.19 -7.64 -5.65
C TYR A 274 37.26 -8.04 -6.67
N SER A 275 37.15 -9.26 -7.20
CA SER A 275 37.78 -9.61 -8.47
C SER A 275 36.94 -10.63 -9.24
N LYS A 276 35.92 -10.12 -9.94
CA LYS A 276 35.45 -10.69 -11.20
C LYS A 276 34.55 -9.67 -11.89
N PHE A 277 34.79 -9.48 -13.18
CA PHE A 277 34.25 -8.46 -14.09
C PHE A 277 35.01 -7.13 -14.11
N GLY A 278 36.20 -7.19 -14.69
CA GLY A 278 36.84 -6.01 -15.27
C GLY A 278 36.21 -5.66 -16.62
N LYS A 279 35.61 -4.47 -16.69
CA LYS A 279 35.91 -3.49 -17.74
C LYS A 279 35.97 -2.11 -17.07
N LYS A 280 37.17 -1.52 -17.12
CA LYS A 280 37.47 -0.16 -16.67
C LYS A 280 36.56 0.85 -17.37
N LEU A 281 35.80 1.61 -16.58
CA LEU A 281 35.45 2.99 -16.87
C LEU A 281 35.84 3.81 -15.63
N ASN A 282 36.93 4.55 -15.77
CA ASN A 282 37.41 5.52 -14.80
C ASN A 282 36.51 6.77 -14.85
N SER A 283 35.64 6.93 -13.86
CA SER A 283 35.26 8.20 -13.20
C SER A 283 34.08 7.90 -12.27
N ASN A 284 34.20 8.28 -10.99
CA ASN A 284 33.12 8.23 -9.99
C ASN A 284 31.97 9.18 -10.36
N LYS A 285 31.23 8.84 -11.41
CA LYS A 285 29.99 9.51 -11.80
C LYS A 285 28.92 8.43 -11.87
N ASN A 286 28.08 8.38 -10.83
CA ASN A 286 26.84 7.62 -10.91
C ASN A 286 25.87 8.42 -11.79
N PHE A 287 25.85 8.11 -13.07
CA PHE A 287 24.88 8.68 -13.99
C PHE A 287 23.53 8.02 -13.76
N PHE A 288 22.57 8.76 -13.22
CA PHE A 288 21.16 8.43 -13.43
C PHE A 288 20.76 9.04 -14.77
N ARG A 289 20.78 8.21 -15.81
CA ARG A 289 20.25 8.63 -17.10
C ARG A 289 18.74 8.45 -17.02
N LEU A 290 17.98 9.54 -16.96
CA LEU A 290 16.58 9.52 -17.40
C LEU A 290 16.62 9.19 -18.90
N SER A 291 16.61 7.90 -19.22
CA SER A 291 16.42 7.49 -20.59
C SER A 291 14.94 7.69 -20.90
N GLU A 292 14.54 8.89 -21.33
CA GLU A 292 13.51 9.15 -22.37
C GLU A 292 12.95 10.58 -22.41
N GLU A 293 12.18 10.84 -23.49
CA GLU A 293 11.70 12.15 -23.96
C GLU A 293 10.97 12.96 -22.88
N VAL A 294 11.54 14.09 -22.50
CA VAL A 294 10.78 15.18 -21.88
C VAL A 294 10.34 16.11 -23.01
N LYS A 295 9.02 16.26 -23.18
CA LYS A 295 8.44 17.21 -24.15
C LYS A 295 7.91 18.42 -23.39
N PHE A 296 8.37 19.59 -23.80
CA PHE A 296 7.87 20.88 -23.33
C PHE A 296 7.06 21.53 -24.45
N ASP A 297 5.89 22.04 -24.10
CA ASP A 297 5.30 23.18 -24.80
C ASP A 297 5.06 24.32 -23.79
N GLU A 298 4.69 25.51 -24.24
CA GLU A 298 4.52 26.70 -23.38
C GLU A 298 3.46 26.51 -22.26
N LYS A 299 2.69 25.41 -22.28
CA LYS A 299 1.55 25.17 -21.41
C LYS A 299 1.57 23.82 -20.70
N SER A 300 2.54 22.95 -21.00
CA SER A 300 2.57 21.59 -20.47
C SER A 300 3.97 20.98 -20.45
N MET A 301 4.17 20.08 -19.49
CA MET A 301 5.31 19.19 -19.42
C MET A 301 4.83 17.74 -19.44
N ILE A 302 5.39 16.95 -20.36
CA ILE A 302 5.13 15.50 -20.44
C ILE A 302 6.44 14.77 -20.12
N ILE A 303 6.37 13.88 -19.13
CA ILE A 303 7.49 13.05 -18.71
C ILE A 303 7.09 11.59 -18.82
N SER A 304 7.85 10.82 -19.59
CA SER A 304 7.67 9.37 -19.70
C SER A 304 8.73 8.65 -18.87
N LEU A 305 8.29 7.76 -17.97
CA LEU A 305 9.16 6.97 -17.10
C LEU A 305 8.83 5.48 -17.29
N ASN A 306 9.83 4.73 -17.76
CA ASN A 306 9.65 3.32 -18.12
C ASN A 306 9.78 2.36 -16.95
N ASP A 307 10.39 2.78 -15.85
CA ASP A 307 10.45 1.97 -14.64
C ASP A 307 9.42 2.45 -13.62
N LEU A 308 8.68 1.48 -13.07
CA LEU A 308 7.55 1.74 -12.19
C LEU A 308 7.98 2.41 -10.87
N ILE A 309 9.22 2.19 -10.42
CA ILE A 309 9.76 2.76 -9.17
C ILE A 309 9.99 4.26 -9.35
N SER A 310 10.68 4.67 -10.41
CA SER A 310 10.90 6.08 -10.72
C SER A 310 9.59 6.78 -11.06
N PHE A 311 8.67 6.10 -11.75
CA PHE A 311 7.33 6.63 -12.03
C PHE A 311 6.58 7.01 -10.74
N HIS A 312 6.53 6.11 -9.76
CA HIS A 312 5.86 6.38 -8.48
C HIS A 312 6.60 7.44 -7.65
N ALA A 313 7.92 7.35 -7.55
CA ALA A 313 8.72 8.35 -6.83
C ALA A 313 8.52 9.76 -7.41
N PHE A 314 8.37 9.87 -8.73
CA PHE A 314 8.10 11.12 -9.41
C PHE A 314 6.70 11.68 -9.10
N CYS A 315 5.66 10.83 -9.18
CA CYS A 315 4.30 11.21 -8.79
C CYS A 315 4.22 11.69 -7.32
N ASP A 316 4.91 11.00 -6.41
CA ASP A 316 4.91 11.35 -5.00
C ASP A 316 5.62 12.69 -4.73
N ALA A 317 6.74 12.95 -5.41
CA ALA A 317 7.43 14.24 -5.34
C ALA A 317 6.54 15.38 -5.87
N LEU A 318 5.78 15.16 -6.95
CA LEU A 318 4.82 16.15 -7.45
C LEU A 318 3.69 16.42 -6.44
N ASN A 319 3.14 15.37 -5.84
CA ASN A 319 2.10 15.48 -4.81
C ASN A 319 2.57 16.26 -3.57
N GLN A 320 3.79 16.01 -3.09
CA GLN A 320 4.37 16.73 -1.94
C GLN A 320 4.52 18.23 -2.19
N GLN A 321 4.66 18.63 -3.45
CA GLN A 321 4.73 20.03 -3.85
C GLN A 321 3.38 20.62 -4.25
N ASN A 322 2.28 19.90 -4.00
CA ASN A 322 0.91 20.26 -4.42
C ASN A 322 0.80 20.55 -5.93
N ILE A 323 1.63 19.88 -6.73
CA ILE A 323 1.58 20.01 -8.17
C ILE A 323 0.48 19.06 -8.65
N HIS A 324 -0.58 19.59 -9.22
CA HIS A 324 -1.59 18.86 -9.96
C HIS A 324 -1.03 18.35 -11.30
N PHE A 325 -1.25 17.06 -11.59
CA PHE A 325 -0.83 16.38 -12.80
C PHE A 325 -1.86 15.30 -13.18
N ASP A 326 -1.91 14.97 -14.47
CA ASP A 326 -2.73 13.90 -15.03
C ASP A 326 -1.83 12.69 -15.35
N ILE A 327 -2.21 11.50 -14.88
CA ILE A 327 -1.45 10.26 -15.11
C ILE A 327 -1.92 9.58 -16.41
N HIS A 328 -0.98 9.33 -17.32
CA HIS A 328 -1.18 8.59 -18.56
C HIS A 328 -0.06 7.56 -18.75
N TYR A 329 0.00 6.55 -17.87
CA TYR A 329 1.12 5.60 -17.80
C TYR A 329 1.53 5.08 -19.20
N PRO A 330 2.84 5.09 -19.56
CA PRO A 330 4.00 5.41 -18.71
C PRO A 330 4.34 6.92 -18.60
N SER A 331 3.41 7.81 -18.95
CA SER A 331 3.61 9.26 -18.99
C SER A 331 2.87 10.00 -17.87
N ILE A 332 3.44 11.12 -17.46
CA ILE A 332 2.89 12.06 -16.49
C ILE A 332 2.75 13.40 -17.18
N HIS A 333 1.55 13.97 -17.16
CA HIS A 333 1.22 15.22 -17.83
C HIS A 333 0.98 16.31 -16.79
N ILE A 334 1.77 17.38 -16.84
CA ILE A 334 1.63 18.53 -15.95
C ILE A 334 1.15 19.71 -16.81
N LEU A 335 -0.04 20.23 -16.50
CA LEU A 335 -0.68 21.31 -17.27
C LEU A 335 -0.59 22.64 -16.51
N ASP A 336 0.09 23.63 -17.10
CA ASP A 336 0.34 24.96 -16.51
C ASP A 336 -0.97 25.71 -16.22
N GLU A 337 -1.95 25.65 -17.14
CA GLU A 337 -3.24 26.35 -16.99
C GLU A 337 -4.07 25.89 -15.78
N LYS A 338 -3.88 24.63 -15.34
CA LYS A 338 -4.57 24.09 -14.16
C LYS A 338 -3.77 24.31 -12.87
N ASN A 339 -2.55 24.83 -12.96
CA ASN A 339 -1.61 24.77 -11.86
C ASN A 339 -0.57 25.91 -11.87
N PRO A 340 -0.93 27.11 -11.39
CA PRO A 340 -0.04 28.28 -11.40
C PRO A 340 1.24 28.10 -10.57
N GLN A 341 1.31 27.09 -9.70
CA GLN A 341 2.52 26.72 -8.96
C GLN A 341 3.60 26.11 -9.86
N PHE A 342 3.25 25.66 -11.06
CA PHE A 342 4.20 25.17 -12.07
C PHE A 342 5.20 26.26 -12.50
N LYS A 343 4.79 27.54 -12.58
CA LYS A 343 5.70 28.67 -12.86
C LYS A 343 6.64 29.01 -11.70
N GLN A 344 6.34 28.51 -10.49
CA GLN A 344 7.14 28.67 -9.29
C GLN A 344 7.86 27.37 -8.90
N PHE A 345 7.88 26.39 -9.80
CA PHE A 345 8.50 25.08 -9.60
C PHE A 345 9.97 25.24 -9.22
N ASN A 346 10.27 24.95 -7.95
CA ASN A 346 11.62 24.99 -7.45
C ASN A 346 12.25 23.62 -7.68
N ILE A 347 13.01 23.53 -8.77
CA ILE A 347 13.62 22.28 -9.24
C ILE A 347 14.57 21.67 -8.20
N ASP A 348 15.25 22.50 -7.40
CA ASP A 348 16.16 22.05 -6.35
C ASP A 348 15.39 21.43 -5.18
N LYS A 349 14.23 22.00 -4.83
CA LYS A 349 13.33 21.41 -3.83
C LYS A 349 12.75 20.08 -4.34
N PHE A 350 12.34 20.03 -5.59
CA PHE A 350 11.78 18.81 -6.20
C PHE A 350 12.82 17.69 -6.30
N ALA A 351 14.04 18.03 -6.71
CA ALA A 351 15.15 17.10 -6.72
C ALA A 351 15.44 16.58 -5.30
N ASN A 352 15.43 17.44 -4.28
CA ASN A 352 15.62 17.03 -2.89
C ASN A 352 14.48 16.13 -2.37
N ASP A 353 13.23 16.40 -2.71
CA ASP A 353 12.07 15.58 -2.31
C ASP A 353 12.12 14.19 -3.00
N PHE A 354 12.43 14.18 -4.30
CA PHE A 354 12.65 12.97 -5.09
C PHE A 354 13.85 12.15 -4.57
N PHE A 355 14.98 12.79 -4.29
CA PHE A 355 16.16 12.14 -3.69
C PHE A 355 15.87 11.64 -2.27
N HIS A 356 15.17 12.40 -1.44
CA HIS A 356 14.79 11.96 -0.11
C HIS A 356 13.96 10.68 -0.19
N PHE A 357 13.02 10.58 -1.11
CA PHE A 357 12.21 9.37 -1.26
C PHE A 357 13.01 8.16 -1.77
N VAL A 358 13.89 8.37 -2.76
CA VAL A 358 14.71 7.30 -3.34
C VAL A 358 15.80 6.81 -2.37
N PHE A 359 16.34 7.69 -1.51
CA PHE A 359 17.52 7.39 -0.68
C PHE A 359 17.30 7.36 0.85
N LYS A 360 16.29 8.03 1.46
CA LYS A 360 15.97 7.79 2.90
C LYS A 360 15.48 6.37 3.16
N ASN A 361 14.95 5.69 2.14
CA ASN A 361 14.61 4.28 2.23
C ASN A 361 15.85 3.36 2.24
N ASN A 362 17.06 3.90 2.04
CA ASN A 362 18.33 3.16 2.14
C ASN A 362 19.22 3.57 3.34
N ASP A 363 19.14 4.82 3.84
CA ASP A 363 20.14 5.37 4.78
C ASP A 363 19.68 5.62 6.24
N ASN A 364 18.46 5.26 6.64
CA ASN A 364 17.97 5.50 8.02
C ASN A 364 18.59 4.59 9.11
N ASN A 365 19.74 3.96 8.86
CA ASN A 365 20.37 3.04 9.80
C ASN A 365 21.46 3.65 10.71
N ASN A 366 21.76 4.96 10.68
CA ASN A 366 22.70 5.55 11.65
C ASN A 366 22.59 7.08 11.77
N ALA A 367 21.84 7.57 12.76
CA ALA A 367 22.15 8.82 13.46
C ALA A 367 21.15 9.09 14.60
N ASN A 368 21.56 8.84 15.85
CA ASN A 368 21.15 9.67 17.01
C ASN A 368 21.90 9.25 18.28
N GLN A 369 23.03 9.88 18.58
CA GLN A 369 23.47 10.16 19.96
C GLN A 369 24.30 11.46 19.99
N LYS A 370 23.86 12.44 20.79
CA LYS A 370 24.72 13.50 21.33
C LYS A 370 24.42 13.59 22.83
N ALA A 371 25.40 13.24 23.65
CA ALA A 371 25.49 13.60 25.05
C ALA A 371 26.68 14.56 25.22
N GLU A 372 26.48 15.60 26.03
CA GLU A 372 27.46 16.63 26.37
C GLU A 372 28.59 16.06 27.25
N ILE A 373 29.84 16.23 26.83
CA ILE A 373 31.02 16.29 27.71
C ILE A 373 32.00 17.32 27.11
N GLU A 374 32.47 18.26 27.94
CA GLU A 374 33.46 19.29 27.59
C GLU A 374 34.90 18.72 27.37
N PRO A 375 35.79 19.43 26.63
CA PRO A 375 36.88 18.79 25.89
C PRO A 375 38.26 18.95 26.55
N PRO A 376 39.20 18.00 26.34
CA PRO A 376 40.61 18.29 26.24
C PRO A 376 41.00 18.54 24.77
N GLN A 377 41.88 19.52 24.56
CA GLN A 377 42.35 19.97 23.25
C GLN A 377 43.15 18.88 22.51
N ILE A 378 42.59 18.37 21.42
CA ILE A 378 43.28 17.56 20.41
C ILE A 378 43.03 18.22 19.04
N ALA A 379 44.04 18.17 18.16
CA ALA A 379 44.03 18.77 16.84
C ALA A 379 42.72 18.53 16.07
N LYS A 380 42.14 19.61 15.53
CA LYS A 380 40.88 19.56 14.76
C LYS A 380 41.07 18.63 13.55
N PRO A 381 40.26 17.57 13.39
CA PRO A 381 40.26 16.80 12.15
C PRO A 381 39.80 17.71 11.01
N GLN A 382 40.45 17.61 9.85
CA GLN A 382 39.90 18.15 8.60
C GLN A 382 38.60 17.38 8.31
N ILE A 383 37.47 18.07 8.44
CA ILE A 383 36.18 17.53 8.08
C ILE A 383 36.10 17.64 6.55
N SER A 384 36.18 16.51 5.84
CA SER A 384 35.74 16.47 4.44
C SER A 384 34.23 16.27 4.43
N THR A 385 33.48 17.32 4.13
CA THR A 385 32.06 17.18 3.78
C THR A 385 31.98 16.82 2.30
N LYS A 386 31.37 15.67 1.99
CA LYS A 386 30.99 15.32 0.62
C LYS A 386 29.69 16.04 0.32
N SER A 387 29.72 17.02 -0.58
CA SER A 387 28.53 17.66 -1.12
C SER A 387 28.24 17.14 -2.52
N TRP A 388 26.97 16.86 -2.79
CA TRP A 388 26.49 16.49 -4.12
C TRP A 388 25.74 17.70 -4.70
N GLU A 389 26.10 18.09 -5.92
CA GLU A 389 25.48 19.22 -6.62
C GLU A 389 24.80 18.67 -7.89
N LEU A 390 23.48 18.88 -8.01
CA LEU A 390 22.74 18.56 -9.22
C LEU A 390 22.77 19.78 -10.14
N ARG A 391 23.38 19.63 -11.33
CA ARG A 391 23.46 20.70 -12.34
C ARG A 391 22.57 20.34 -13.52
N GLY A 392 21.66 21.23 -13.89
CA GLY A 392 20.86 21.13 -15.11
C GLY A 392 21.56 21.86 -16.26
N TYR A 393 21.72 21.19 -17.40
CA TYR A 393 22.22 21.77 -18.64
C TYR A 393 21.14 21.75 -19.70
N GLU A 394 20.88 22.89 -20.33
CA GLU A 394 20.09 22.94 -21.55
C GLU A 394 20.98 22.54 -22.73
N ILE A 395 20.69 21.38 -23.31
CA ILE A 395 21.39 20.84 -24.48
C ILE A 395 20.43 20.76 -25.66
N GLN A 396 20.80 21.37 -26.78
CA GLN A 396 20.00 21.29 -28.00
C GLN A 396 20.52 20.14 -28.86
N ASN A 397 19.68 19.16 -29.17
CA ASN A 397 20.09 18.03 -30.00
C ASN A 397 20.26 18.45 -31.48
N SER A 398 20.81 17.54 -32.29
CA SER A 398 21.06 17.77 -33.72
C SER A 398 19.82 18.05 -34.57
N ARG A 399 18.62 17.92 -34.00
CA ARG A 399 17.33 18.25 -34.63
C ARG A 399 16.72 19.55 -34.09
N GLY A 400 17.46 20.33 -33.29
CA GLY A 400 17.01 21.59 -32.73
C GLY A 400 16.12 21.48 -31.49
N VAL A 401 15.91 20.27 -30.95
CA VAL A 401 15.09 20.05 -29.74
C VAL A 401 15.93 20.36 -28.51
N LYS A 402 15.43 21.26 -27.66
CA LYS A 402 16.01 21.57 -26.36
C LYS A 402 15.72 20.43 -25.39
N LEU A 403 16.77 19.87 -24.81
CA LEU A 403 16.76 18.82 -23.81
C LEU A 403 17.36 19.40 -22.53
N CYS A 404 16.85 18.98 -21.37
CA CYS A 404 17.51 19.25 -20.09
C CYS A 404 18.24 17.99 -19.65
N GLU A 405 19.56 18.08 -19.51
CA GLU A 405 20.39 17.02 -18.95
C GLU A 405 20.75 17.38 -17.51
N PHE A 406 20.49 16.47 -16.57
CA PHE A 406 20.85 16.66 -15.17
C PHE A 406 22.10 15.83 -14.86
N SER A 407 23.15 16.47 -14.33
CA SER A 407 24.34 15.78 -13.84
C SER A 407 24.44 15.91 -12.33
N LEU A 408 24.71 14.80 -11.64
CA LEU A 408 25.06 14.81 -10.23
C LEU A 408 26.59 14.79 -10.11
N ASP A 409 27.19 15.90 -9.68
CA ASP A 409 28.63 16.00 -9.46
C ASP A 409 28.94 15.91 -7.95
N GLN A 410 29.89 15.04 -7.60
CA GLN A 410 30.43 14.96 -6.25
C GLN A 410 31.59 15.93 -6.11
N SER A 411 31.41 17.01 -5.37
CA SER A 411 32.49 17.95 -5.06
C SER A 411 33.06 17.66 -3.67
N VAL A 412 34.39 17.60 -3.59
CA VAL A 412 35.11 17.55 -2.31
C VAL A 412 35.41 18.99 -1.94
N ILE A 413 34.66 19.55 -1.00
CA ILE A 413 34.96 20.87 -0.44
C ILE A 413 36.02 20.65 0.64
N MET A 414 37.26 21.05 0.36
CA MET A 414 38.27 21.20 1.42
C MET A 414 38.14 22.61 1.98
N GLU A 415 37.57 22.74 3.18
CA GLU A 415 37.65 24.01 3.92
C GLU A 415 39.11 24.28 4.28
N GLN A 416 39.77 25.17 3.53
CA GLN A 416 40.97 25.83 4.05
C GLN A 416 40.51 26.83 5.11
N LYS A 417 40.72 26.47 6.38
CA LYS A 417 40.72 27.45 7.45
C LYS A 417 41.97 28.30 7.30
N ASP A 418 41.80 29.48 6.71
CA ASP A 418 42.83 30.51 6.76
C ASP A 418 43.12 30.88 8.21
N SER A 419 44.26 30.40 8.71
CA SER A 419 44.88 30.98 9.88
C SER A 419 45.31 32.40 9.53
N ASN A 420 44.53 33.38 9.97
CA ASN A 420 44.91 34.80 9.93
C ASN A 420 46.09 35.04 10.90
N THR A 421 47.29 34.61 10.51
CA THR A 421 48.54 35.10 11.09
C THR A 421 48.92 36.39 10.38
N LYS A 422 48.49 37.52 10.94
CA LYS A 422 49.17 38.80 10.69
C LYS A 422 50.62 38.68 11.17
N ARG A 423 51.55 38.54 10.22
CA ARG A 423 52.97 38.85 10.42
C ARG A 423 53.46 39.65 9.22
N SER A 424 53.59 40.94 9.42
CA SER A 424 54.60 41.75 8.74
C SER A 424 55.54 42.30 9.82
N ARG A 425 56.74 41.72 9.85
CA ARG A 425 58.02 42.25 10.38
C ARG A 425 58.56 43.33 9.41
N PRO A 426 59.66 44.07 9.70
CA PRO A 426 60.55 44.08 10.87
C PRO A 426 60.37 45.29 11.79
#